data_AF-A0A4R7P2P5-F1
#
_entry.id   AF-A0A4R7P2P5-F1
#
_cell.length_a   1.000
_cell.length_b   1.000
_cell.length_c   1.000
_cell.angle_alpha   90.00
_cell.angle_beta   90.00
_cell.angle_gamma   90.00
#
_symmetry.space_group_name_H-M   'P 1'
#
loop_
_entity.id
_entity.type
_entity.pdbx_description
1 polymer ?
#
loop_
_entity_poly.entity_id
_entity_poly.type
_entity_poly.pdbx_seq_one_letter_code
_entity_poly.pdbx_strand_id
1 'polypeptide(L)'
;MPSSRWVEGPQGIASVNSIPAELDELLSLYLDEEEEGEAALRRAGEWAGKHPLDIADLFDWVQRYPASKERRQRAQVVLRAALGMRLVPGPVCRPTPP
;
A
#
# COMPACT_ATOMS: atom_id res chain seq x y z
N MET A 1 -7.31 -45.70 25.21
CA MET A 1 -6.45 -44.52 25.38
C MET A 1 -5.19 -44.74 24.58
N PRO A 2 -4.54 -43.76 23.93
CA PRO A 2 -4.97 -42.42 23.48
C PRO A 2 -5.32 -42.51 21.97
N SER A 3 -5.84 -41.52 21.25
CA SER A 3 -5.10 -40.33 20.84
C SER A 3 -6.07 -39.34 20.21
N SER A 4 -6.07 -38.15 20.81
CA SER A 4 -6.30 -36.83 20.26
C SER A 4 -6.73 -36.80 18.80
N ARG A 5 -8.04 -36.65 18.62
CA ARG A 5 -8.67 -36.16 17.40
C ARG A 5 -8.21 -34.72 17.22
N TRP A 6 -7.19 -34.51 16.39
CA TRP A 6 -6.75 -33.18 16.02
C TRP A 6 -7.92 -32.44 15.35
N VAL A 7 -8.34 -31.36 16.00
CA VAL A 7 -9.14 -30.30 15.39
C VAL A 7 -8.21 -29.59 14.43
N GLU A 8 -8.27 -29.96 13.16
CA GLU A 8 -7.74 -29.13 12.09
C GLU A 8 -8.93 -28.41 11.49
N GLY A 9 -9.25 -27.25 12.06
CA GLY A 9 -10.06 -26.27 11.36
C GLY A 9 -9.24 -25.76 10.18
N PRO A 10 -9.70 -25.88 8.93
CA PRO A 10 -9.13 -25.09 7.86
C PRO A 10 -9.65 -23.67 8.06
N GLN A 11 -9.02 -22.92 8.98
CA GLN A 11 -8.88 -21.49 8.77
C GLN A 11 -7.94 -21.37 7.57
N GLY A 12 -8.50 -21.57 6.38
CA GLY A 12 -7.89 -21.11 5.15
C GLY A 12 -7.76 -19.61 5.31
N ILE A 13 -6.59 -19.17 5.74
CA ILE A 13 -6.19 -17.78 5.61
C ILE A 13 -6.37 -17.47 4.15
N ALA A 14 -7.41 -16.71 3.82
CA ALA A 14 -7.56 -16.19 2.50
C ALA A 14 -6.34 -15.31 2.26
N SER A 15 -5.33 -15.85 1.57
CA SER A 15 -4.39 -15.04 0.79
C SER A 15 -5.16 -14.43 -0.36
N VAL A 16 -6.12 -13.57 -0.01
CA VAL A 16 -6.71 -12.55 -0.85
C VAL A 16 -6.09 -11.26 -0.32
N ASN A 17 -4.78 -11.13 -0.54
CA ASN A 17 -4.02 -9.89 -0.35
C ASN A 17 -4.47 -8.91 -1.45
N SER A 18 -5.73 -8.50 -1.36
CA SER A 18 -6.35 -7.54 -2.24
C SER A 18 -6.68 -6.34 -1.38
N ILE A 19 -6.05 -5.22 -1.71
CA ILE A 19 -6.51 -3.94 -1.22
C ILE A 19 -8.01 -3.77 -1.55
N PRO A 20 -8.74 -2.96 -0.78
CA PRO A 20 -10.16 -2.71 -1.04
C PRO A 20 -10.38 -2.29 -2.50
N ALA A 21 -11.42 -2.82 -3.15
CA ALA A 21 -11.67 -2.60 -4.59
C ALA A 21 -11.74 -1.11 -4.97
N GLU A 22 -12.27 -0.27 -4.08
CA GLU A 22 -12.34 1.19 -4.29
C GLU A 22 -10.94 1.84 -4.28
N LEU A 23 -10.02 1.31 -3.49
CA LEU A 23 -8.63 1.78 -3.46
C LEU A 23 -7.83 1.23 -4.66
N ASP A 24 -8.11 -0.01 -5.07
CA ASP A 24 -7.57 -0.63 -6.28
C ASP A 24 -7.91 0.20 -7.52
N GLU A 25 -9.19 0.56 -7.69
CA GLU A 25 -9.64 1.38 -8.82
C GLU A 25 -8.96 2.75 -8.84
N LEU A 26 -8.93 3.45 -7.70
CA LEU A 26 -8.33 4.79 -7.60
C LEU A 26 -6.81 4.78 -7.82
N LEU A 27 -6.11 3.77 -7.30
CA LEU A 27 -4.66 3.66 -7.48
C LEU A 27 -4.30 3.18 -8.87
N SER A 28 -5.04 2.24 -9.45
CA SER A 28 -4.85 1.81 -10.83
C SER A 28 -5.05 2.97 -11.78
N LEU A 29 -6.10 3.78 -11.56
CA LEU A 29 -6.35 5.01 -12.33
C LEU A 29 -5.16 5.98 -12.29
N TYR A 30 -4.53 6.16 -11.12
CA TYR A 30 -3.30 6.97 -11.00
C TYR A 30 -2.09 6.35 -11.69
N LEU A 31 -1.95 5.03 -11.59
CA LEU A 31 -0.78 4.32 -12.07
C LEU A 31 -0.80 4.16 -13.59
N ASP A 32 -1.98 4.08 -14.20
CA ASP A 32 -2.19 4.02 -15.65
C ASP A 32 -2.30 5.41 -16.31
N GLU A 33 -3.08 6.36 -15.76
CA GLU A 33 -3.37 7.65 -16.42
C GLU A 33 -2.56 8.84 -15.84
N GLU A 34 -2.01 9.70 -16.71
CA GLU A 34 -1.12 10.80 -16.28
C GLU A 34 -1.87 11.99 -15.66
N GLU A 35 -2.90 12.51 -16.33
CA GLU A 35 -3.57 13.78 -15.95
C GLU A 35 -4.71 13.58 -14.94
N GLU A 36 -5.54 12.55 -15.12
CA GLU A 36 -6.66 12.26 -14.21
C GLU A 36 -6.22 11.51 -12.94
N GLY A 37 -5.01 10.93 -13.00
CA GLY A 37 -4.43 10.15 -11.93
C GLY A 37 -4.17 10.93 -10.64
N GLU A 38 -3.73 12.19 -10.69
CA GLU A 38 -3.38 12.94 -9.46
C GLU A 38 -4.63 13.23 -8.60
N ALA A 39 -5.80 13.39 -9.22
CA ALA A 39 -7.06 13.50 -8.50
C ALA A 39 -7.46 12.17 -7.86
N ALA A 40 -7.22 11.04 -8.56
CA ALA A 40 -7.47 9.70 -8.06
C ALA A 40 -6.59 9.35 -6.86
N LEU A 41 -5.29 9.70 -6.91
CA LEU A 41 -4.35 9.47 -5.81
C LEU A 41 -4.73 10.23 -4.53
N ARG A 42 -5.20 11.47 -4.67
CA ARG A 42 -5.68 12.26 -3.53
C ARG A 42 -6.93 11.64 -2.89
N ARG A 43 -7.90 11.20 -3.71
CA ARG A 43 -9.07 10.45 -3.25
C ARG A 43 -8.67 9.14 -2.57
N ALA A 44 -7.70 8.41 -3.12
CA ALA A 44 -7.18 7.19 -2.52
C ALA A 44 -6.58 7.45 -1.13
N GLY A 45 -5.82 8.54 -0.98
CA GLY A 45 -5.32 8.99 0.32
C GLY A 45 -6.44 9.32 1.31
N GLU A 46 -7.42 10.12 0.90
CA GLU A 46 -8.56 10.47 1.77
C GLU A 46 -9.36 9.24 2.22
N TRP A 47 -9.54 8.28 1.32
CA TRP A 47 -10.19 7.01 1.62
C TRP A 47 -9.36 6.19 2.61
N ALA A 48 -8.06 6.06 2.34
CA ALA A 48 -7.12 5.36 3.20
C ALA A 48 -7.06 5.92 4.63
N GLY A 49 -7.24 7.23 4.81
CA GLY A 49 -7.31 7.86 6.13
C GLY A 49 -8.61 7.63 6.90
N LYS A 50 -9.69 7.21 6.23
CA LYS A 50 -11.03 7.00 6.83
C LYS A 50 -11.34 5.55 7.14
N HIS A 51 -10.66 4.61 6.47
CA HIS A 51 -10.93 3.18 6.57
C HIS A 51 -9.75 2.43 7.20
N PRO A 52 -9.99 1.46 8.09
CA PRO A 52 -8.94 0.59 8.60
C PRO A 52 -8.41 -0.28 7.47
N LEU A 53 -7.11 -0.20 7.19
CA LEU A 53 -6.44 -0.96 6.13
C LEU A 53 -5.09 -1.47 6.59
N ASP A 54 -4.67 -2.60 6.03
CA ASP A 54 -3.33 -3.12 6.25
C ASP A 54 -2.34 -2.36 5.37
N ILE A 55 -1.45 -1.62 6.04
CA ILE A 55 -0.48 -0.73 5.40
C ILE A 55 0.58 -1.54 4.65
N ALA A 56 0.94 -2.73 5.15
CA ALA A 56 1.93 -3.59 4.51
C ALA A 56 1.38 -4.16 3.21
N ASP A 57 0.13 -4.63 3.21
CA ASP A 57 -0.57 -5.11 2.02
C ASP A 57 -0.72 -4.00 0.97
N LEU A 58 -1.11 -2.79 1.39
CA LEU A 58 -1.20 -1.63 0.51
C LEU A 58 0.12 -1.32 -0.19
N PHE A 59 1.22 -1.26 0.56
CA PHE A 59 2.52 -0.95 -0.04
C PHE A 59 3.09 -2.09 -0.87
N ASP A 60 2.83 -3.34 -0.50
CA ASP A 60 3.20 -4.50 -1.32
C ASP A 60 2.45 -4.47 -2.66
N TRP A 61 1.14 -4.18 -2.65
CA TRP A 61 0.35 -4.01 -3.88
C TRP A 61 0.91 -2.89 -4.77
N VAL A 62 1.17 -1.70 -4.21
CA VAL A 62 1.73 -0.56 -4.98
C VAL A 62 3.12 -0.90 -5.53
N GLN A 63 3.93 -1.69 -4.82
CA GLN A 63 5.24 -2.10 -5.31
C GLN A 63 5.14 -3.11 -6.47
N ARG A 64 4.15 -4.01 -6.45
CA ARG A 64 3.95 -5.03 -7.48
C ARG A 64 3.30 -4.48 -8.75
N TYR A 65 2.58 -3.36 -8.66
CA TYR A 65 1.89 -2.78 -9.82
C TYR A 65 2.88 -2.41 -10.96
N PRO A 66 2.59 -2.75 -12.22
CA PRO A 66 3.47 -2.54 -13.37
C PRO A 66 3.51 -1.08 -13.84
N ALA A 67 3.91 -0.16 -12.94
CA ALA A 67 4.05 1.26 -13.22
C ALA A 67 5.49 1.76 -13.02
N SER A 68 5.76 2.95 -13.57
CA SER A 68 7.03 3.66 -13.41
C SER A 68 7.43 3.78 -11.94
N LYS A 69 8.72 3.58 -11.65
CA LYS A 69 9.26 3.65 -10.27
C LYS A 69 8.90 4.96 -9.58
N GLU A 70 8.95 6.06 -10.34
CA GLU A 70 8.63 7.41 -9.85
C GLU A 70 7.17 7.54 -9.40
N ARG A 71 6.22 7.01 -10.18
CA ARG A 71 4.79 6.97 -9.82
C ARG A 71 4.55 6.13 -8.58
N ARG A 72 5.13 4.93 -8.49
CA ARG A 72 5.02 4.08 -7.31
C ARG A 72 5.54 4.77 -6.05
N GLN A 73 6.67 5.48 -6.14
CA GLN A 73 7.22 6.25 -5.03
C GLN A 73 6.31 7.40 -4.62
N ARG A 74 5.76 8.15 -5.58
CA ARG A 74 4.84 9.26 -5.31
C ARG A 74 3.53 8.78 -4.68
N ALA A 75 2.97 7.66 -5.17
CA ALA A 75 1.82 7.01 -4.54
C ALA A 75 2.12 6.64 -3.07
N GLN A 76 3.28 6.02 -2.80
CA GLN A 76 3.68 5.69 -1.43
C GLN A 76 3.83 6.92 -0.53
N VAL A 77 4.40 8.02 -1.03
CA VAL A 77 4.54 9.27 -0.26
C VAL A 77 3.18 9.85 0.12
N VAL A 78 2.24 9.92 -0.83
CA VAL A 78 0.90 10.45 -0.58
C VAL A 78 0.11 9.55 0.36
N LEU A 79 0.14 8.24 0.15
CA LEU A 79 -0.51 7.27 1.04
C LEU A 79 0.08 7.32 2.46
N ARG A 80 1.41 7.47 2.59
CA ARG A 80 2.05 7.66 3.91
C ARG A 80 1.57 8.91 4.61
N ALA A 81 1.52 10.04 3.89
CA ALA A 81 1.03 11.29 4.44
C ALA A 81 -0.44 11.19 4.88
N ALA A 82 -1.28 10.56 4.06
CA ALA A 82 -2.71 10.38 4.35
C ALA A 82 -2.98 9.48 5.57
N LEU A 83 -2.13 8.46 5.77
CA LEU A 83 -2.18 7.57 6.92
C LEU A 83 -1.53 8.16 8.18
N GLY A 84 -1.11 9.43 8.14
CA GLY A 84 -0.45 10.09 9.27
C GLY A 84 0.93 9.52 9.60
N MET A 85 1.51 8.69 8.71
CA MET A 85 2.87 8.20 8.87
C MET A 85 3.83 9.35 8.60
N ARG A 86 4.56 9.76 9.64
CA ARG A 86 5.63 10.74 9.47
C ARG A 86 6.67 10.17 8.52
N LEU A 87 6.84 10.82 7.38
CA LEU A 87 8.03 10.65 6.55
C LEU A 87 9.22 11.13 7.38
N VAL A 88 9.97 10.19 7.94
CA VAL A 88 11.26 10.49 8.54
C VAL A 88 12.21 10.68 7.36
N PRO A 89 12.69 11.91 7.08
CA PRO A 89 13.72 12.09 6.08
C PRO A 89 14.93 11.26 6.52
N GLY A 90 15.40 10.37 5.64
CA GLY A 90 16.62 9.61 5.88
C GLY A 90 17.79 10.56 6.16
N PRO A 91 18.87 10.08 6.81
CA PRO A 91 20.05 10.90 7.03
C PRO A 91 20.49 11.50 5.70
N VAL A 92 20.62 12.82 5.67
CA VAL A 92 21.15 13.55 4.51
C VAL A 92 22.50 12.90 4.20
N CYS A 93 22.63 12.25 3.05
CA CYS A 93 23.92 11.75 2.57
C CYS A 93 24.83 12.97 2.40
N ARG A 94 25.52 13.38 3.47
CA ARG A 94 26.58 14.37 3.37
C ARG A 94 27.70 13.66 2.60
N PRO A 95 28.15 14.18 1.45
CA PRO A 95 29.41 13.72 0.89
C PRO A 95 30.48 14.00 1.94
N THR A 96 31.08 12.94 2.48
CA THR A 96 32.27 13.04 3.33
C THR A 96 33.33 13.75 2.49
N PRO A 97 33.84 14.93 2.89
CA PRO A 97 34.96 15.55 2.18
C PRO A 97 36.21 14.67 2.33
N PRO A 98 37.14 14.74 1.34
CA PRO A 98 38.32 13.87 1.26
C PRO A 98 39.33 14.07 2.39
#